data_AF-A0A831X2U9-F1
#
_entry.id   AF-A0A831X2U9-F1
#
_cell.length_a   1.000
_cell.length_b   1.000
_cell.length_c   1.000
_cell.angle_alpha   90.00
_cell.angle_beta   90.00
_cell.angle_gamma   90.00
#
_symmetry.space_group_name_H-M   'P 1'
#
loop_
_entity.id
_entity.type
_entity.pdbx_description
1 polymer ?
#
loop_
_entity_poly.entity_id
_entity_poly.type
_entity_poly.pdbx_seq_one_letter_code
_entity_poly.pdbx_strand_id
1 'polypeptide(L)'
;MADIPTGFEPIRDTLKNKYSVSEDRIGYDQGPDGNWVTIDNQKIFKDPTNIGGTTYAGQDVFGSAAGKINTLNNAYNLQQQVLNPAQTVNPYDQQVNDTLAQILQKVQNPAAIDPYNSAQYAASQAASQRGAQQATRQAQEVLGDSGFSQSTRLSDRAQGIQNDANAYLETQVVPQIIQQLQGAQQQEIGNLSNILGLLQGQQGVVDTRQQNQQNRQFDVLDYVTGRSDRDQDIQRDDERITRETEYQAARDAILDERYKTEFDLDVERYGLEQAADKAYKAGMLSLDRARLGIQQDEAAARKTEAEARKLEEENLSAFETEIVGGITAFDNALEANEWLNENAAAITSEMGPEGLQELRSMIPSFFPAEQAPAKTLTPAELRQEAISMAQKDSDWGRSKDREALIQEYIKLIQGQ
;
A
#
# COMPACT_ATOMS: atom_id res chain seq x y z
N MET A 1 42.80 -5.63 36.53
CA MET A 1 41.72 -5.24 35.59
C MET A 1 42.35 -4.31 34.60
N ALA A 2 42.24 -4.58 33.31
CA ALA A 2 42.64 -3.61 32.31
C ALA A 2 41.58 -2.49 32.31
N ASP A 3 42.00 -1.24 32.43
CA ASP A 3 41.10 -0.10 32.38
C ASP A 3 40.53 0.02 30.96
N ILE A 4 39.20 0.08 30.85
CA ILE A 4 38.52 0.32 29.58
C ILE A 4 38.80 1.77 29.18
N PRO A 5 39.34 2.04 27.98
CA PRO A 5 39.61 3.41 27.54
C PRO A 5 38.32 4.25 27.56
N THR A 6 38.40 5.47 28.09
CA THR A 6 37.26 6.40 28.15
C THR A 6 36.70 6.65 26.74
N GLY A 7 35.39 6.50 26.55
CA GLY A 7 34.71 6.70 25.27
C GLY A 7 34.61 5.46 24.37
N PHE A 8 35.05 4.30 24.86
CA PHE A 8 34.88 3.02 24.18
C PHE A 8 33.63 2.29 24.70
N GLU A 9 32.84 1.77 23.77
CA GLU A 9 31.62 1.02 24.06
C GLU A 9 31.77 -0.46 23.63
N PRO A 10 31.20 -1.42 24.38
CA PRO A 10 31.23 -2.83 24.03
C PRO A 10 30.42 -3.10 22.75
N ILE A 11 31.07 -3.70 21.75
CA ILE A 11 30.54 -3.74 20.38
C ILE A 11 29.24 -4.53 20.26
N ARG A 12 29.21 -5.75 20.80
CA ARG A 12 28.00 -6.60 20.75
C ARG A 12 26.82 -5.92 21.45
N ASP A 13 27.05 -5.35 22.63
CA ASP A 13 25.99 -4.72 23.41
C ASP A 13 25.48 -3.44 22.75
N THR A 14 26.35 -2.61 22.19
CA THR A 14 25.94 -1.40 21.45
C THR A 14 25.16 -1.78 20.18
N LEU A 15 25.65 -2.72 19.37
CA LEU A 15 24.94 -3.17 18.16
C LEU A 15 23.56 -3.76 18.48
N LYS A 16 23.46 -4.54 19.55
CA LYS A 16 22.20 -5.13 20.00
C LYS A 16 21.23 -4.11 20.57
N ASN A 17 21.67 -3.31 21.54
CA ASN A 17 20.77 -2.46 22.33
C ASN A 17 20.44 -1.14 21.62
N LYS A 18 21.39 -0.57 20.88
CA LYS A 18 21.23 0.72 20.21
C LYS A 18 20.70 0.57 18.78
N TYR A 19 21.17 -0.45 18.07
CA TYR A 19 20.86 -0.64 16.65
C TYR A 19 19.94 -1.84 16.38
N SER A 20 19.51 -2.57 17.41
CA SER A 20 18.61 -3.73 17.29
C SER A 20 19.14 -4.83 16.36
N VAL A 21 20.47 -5.00 16.29
CA VAL A 21 21.10 -6.08 15.50
C VAL A 21 21.12 -7.36 16.35
N SER A 22 20.61 -8.46 15.80
CA SER A 22 20.61 -9.74 16.50
C SER A 22 22.02 -10.33 16.63
N GLU A 23 22.24 -11.06 17.72
CA GLU A 23 23.59 -11.47 18.15
C GLU A 23 24.26 -12.49 17.22
N ASP A 24 23.45 -13.28 16.53
CA ASP A 24 23.83 -14.26 15.51
C ASP A 24 24.35 -13.63 14.23
N ARG A 25 23.97 -12.38 13.96
CA ARG A 25 24.39 -11.64 12.77
C ARG A 25 25.75 -10.94 12.93
N ILE A 26 26.18 -10.75 14.18
CA ILE A 26 27.42 -10.02 14.51
C ILE A 26 28.61 -10.98 14.44
N GLY A 27 29.50 -10.74 13.47
CA GLY A 27 30.73 -11.50 13.26
C GLY A 27 31.99 -10.68 13.51
N TYR A 28 33.12 -11.39 13.56
CA TYR A 28 34.46 -10.81 13.57
C TYR A 28 35.28 -11.52 12.50
N ASP A 29 35.75 -10.77 11.50
CA ASP A 29 36.60 -11.28 10.43
C ASP A 29 38.06 -10.92 10.73
N GLN A 30 38.91 -11.93 10.90
CA GLN A 30 40.35 -11.78 11.12
C GLN A 30 41.07 -12.00 9.79
N GLY A 31 40.97 -11.00 8.91
CA GLY A 31 41.58 -11.03 7.59
C GLY A 31 43.01 -10.47 7.58
N PRO A 32 43.75 -10.64 6.46
CA PRO A 32 45.03 -9.97 6.25
C PRO A 32 44.93 -8.44 6.36
N ASP A 33 43.74 -7.90 6.07
CA ASP A 33 43.41 -6.47 6.07
C ASP A 33 42.98 -5.93 7.44
N GLY A 34 43.18 -6.72 8.52
CA GLY A 34 42.86 -6.33 9.90
C GLY A 34 41.63 -7.03 10.47
N ASN A 35 41.34 -6.70 11.74
CA ASN A 35 40.18 -7.23 12.47
C ASN A 35 38.95 -6.39 12.12
N TRP A 36 38.01 -6.96 11.40
CA TRP A 36 36.75 -6.30 11.04
C TRP A 36 35.61 -6.78 11.90
N VAL A 37 34.74 -5.86 12.30
CA VAL A 37 33.40 -6.19 12.80
C VAL A 37 32.49 -6.35 11.59
N THR A 38 31.80 -7.48 11.50
CA THR A 38 30.88 -7.77 10.41
C THR A 38 29.44 -7.90 10.90
N ILE A 39 28.48 -7.53 10.05
CA ILE A 39 27.07 -7.86 10.22
C ILE A 39 26.65 -8.61 8.95
N ASP A 40 26.13 -9.83 9.08
CA ASP A 40 25.79 -10.71 7.94
C ASP A 40 26.95 -10.89 6.97
N ASN A 41 28.17 -11.09 7.51
CA ASN A 41 29.45 -11.15 6.79
C ASN A 41 29.85 -9.87 6.03
N GLN A 42 29.11 -8.77 6.14
CA GLN A 42 29.52 -7.48 5.60
C GLN A 42 30.38 -6.72 6.58
N LYS A 43 31.56 -6.27 6.13
CA LYS A 43 32.51 -5.47 6.92
C LYS A 43 31.92 -4.10 7.26
N ILE A 44 31.82 -3.77 8.54
CA ILE A 44 31.24 -2.51 9.03
C ILE A 44 32.34 -1.51 9.40
N PHE A 45 33.21 -1.88 10.33
CA PHE A 45 34.35 -1.05 10.75
C PHE A 45 35.49 -1.93 11.28
N LYS A 46 36.69 -1.34 11.36
CA LYS A 46 37.95 -2.04 11.68
C LYS A 46 38.47 -1.74 13.08
N ASP A 47 39.48 -2.51 13.47
CA ASP A 47 40.33 -2.32 14.64
C ASP A 47 39.60 -2.31 16.00
N PRO A 48 38.69 -3.27 16.27
CA PRO A 48 38.09 -3.40 17.59
C PRO A 48 39.18 -3.74 18.62
N THR A 49 39.13 -3.08 19.78
CA THR A 49 40.05 -3.37 20.89
C THR A 49 39.48 -4.50 21.74
N ASN A 50 40.16 -5.64 21.81
CA ASN A 50 39.74 -6.77 22.66
C ASN A 50 40.37 -6.64 24.06
N ILE A 51 39.53 -6.48 25.08
CA ILE A 51 39.94 -6.41 26.49
C ILE A 51 39.18 -7.48 27.25
N GLY A 52 39.90 -8.50 27.73
CA GLY A 52 39.31 -9.56 28.54
C GLY A 52 38.27 -10.43 27.83
N GLY A 53 38.33 -10.53 26.49
CA GLY A 53 37.39 -11.31 25.68
C GLY A 53 36.21 -10.50 25.12
N THR A 54 36.03 -9.26 25.58
CA THR A 54 35.04 -8.34 25.06
C THR A 54 35.70 -7.36 24.09
N THR A 55 35.10 -7.17 22.93
CA THR A 55 35.55 -6.21 21.92
C THR A 55 34.88 -4.87 22.13
N TYR A 56 35.67 -3.80 22.01
CA TYR A 56 35.26 -2.42 22.21
C TYR A 56 35.62 -1.56 21.01
N ALA A 57 34.80 -0.56 20.71
CA ALA A 57 35.10 0.45 19.70
C ALA A 57 34.74 1.85 20.21
N GLY A 58 35.39 2.87 19.67
CA GLY A 58 35.10 4.27 19.99
C GLY A 58 33.70 4.68 19.53
N GLN A 59 33.09 5.62 20.25
CA GLN A 59 31.77 6.17 19.89
C GLN A 59 31.77 6.86 18.52
N ASP A 60 32.89 7.44 18.11
CA ASP A 60 33.12 8.04 16.79
C ASP A 60 33.05 7.00 15.66
N VAL A 61 33.61 5.81 15.89
CA VAL A 61 33.54 4.68 14.96
C VAL A 61 32.09 4.27 14.75
N PHE A 62 31.30 4.14 15.83
CA PHE A 62 29.87 3.88 15.72
C PHE A 62 29.10 4.99 15.00
N GLY A 63 29.45 6.25 15.26
CA GLY A 63 28.85 7.40 14.56
C GLY A 63 29.06 7.32 13.05
N SER A 64 30.29 7.04 12.62
CA SER A 64 30.62 6.88 11.20
C SER A 64 29.97 5.65 10.55
N ALA A 65 29.79 4.57 11.32
CA ALA A 65 29.21 3.32 10.84
C ALA A 65 27.67 3.24 10.96
N ALA A 66 27.03 4.18 11.68
CA ALA A 66 25.62 4.12 12.03
C ALA A 66 24.70 3.97 10.80
N GLY A 67 24.98 4.72 9.73
CA GLY A 67 24.22 4.64 8.49
C GLY A 67 24.24 3.22 7.90
N LYS A 68 25.43 2.63 7.76
CA LYS A 68 25.61 1.26 7.23
C LYS A 68 24.95 0.20 8.13
N ILE A 69 25.06 0.34 9.45
CA ILE A 69 24.43 -0.56 10.41
C ILE A 69 22.90 -0.50 10.29
N ASN A 70 22.32 0.69 10.24
CA ASN A 70 20.87 0.88 10.08
C ASN A 70 20.38 0.29 8.76
N THR A 71 21.11 0.52 7.66
CA THR A 71 20.79 -0.03 6.35
C THR A 71 20.74 -1.55 6.38
N LEU A 72 21.76 -2.21 6.94
CA LEU A 72 21.80 -3.67 7.03
C LEU A 72 20.73 -4.23 7.98
N ASN A 73 20.43 -3.51 9.07
CA ASN A 73 19.38 -3.97 9.98
C ASN A 73 18.00 -3.87 9.35
N ASN A 74 17.72 -2.78 8.62
CA ASN A 74 16.47 -2.60 7.89
C ASN A 74 16.30 -3.64 6.77
N ALA A 75 17.36 -3.92 6.00
CA ALA A 75 17.35 -4.95 4.96
C ALA A 75 17.01 -6.34 5.53
N TYR A 76 17.61 -6.69 6.67
CA TYR A 76 17.30 -7.95 7.36
C TYR A 76 15.86 -8.00 7.89
N ASN A 77 15.37 -6.93 8.50
CA ASN A 77 13.99 -6.87 9.00
C ASN A 77 12.98 -7.03 7.85
N LEU A 78 13.24 -6.41 6.69
CA LEU A 78 12.45 -6.60 5.48
C LEU A 78 12.54 -8.04 4.97
N GLN A 79 13.74 -8.61 4.90
CA GLN A 79 13.94 -10.00 4.50
C GLN A 79 13.17 -10.97 5.41
N GLN A 80 13.15 -10.73 6.72
CA GLN A 80 12.39 -11.54 7.67
C GLN A 80 10.88 -11.36 7.51
N GLN A 81 10.39 -10.17 7.17
CA GLN A 81 8.99 -9.95 6.81
C GLN A 81 8.59 -10.66 5.52
N VAL A 82 9.51 -10.79 4.55
CA VAL A 82 9.27 -11.53 3.30
C VAL A 82 9.31 -13.04 3.52
N LEU A 83 10.23 -13.54 4.35
CA LEU A 83 10.38 -14.97 4.66
C LEU A 83 9.26 -15.49 5.56
N ASN A 84 8.79 -14.64 6.47
CA ASN A 84 7.62 -14.88 7.31
C ASN A 84 6.60 -13.77 7.05
N PRO A 85 5.91 -13.79 5.88
CA PRO A 85 4.82 -12.86 5.66
C PRO A 85 3.80 -13.21 6.73
N ALA A 86 3.67 -12.34 7.75
CA ALA A 86 2.56 -12.44 8.69
C ALA A 86 1.33 -12.50 7.80
N GLN A 87 0.65 -13.66 7.77
CA GLN A 87 -0.49 -13.90 6.90
C GLN A 87 -1.50 -12.81 7.22
N THR A 88 -1.48 -11.77 6.41
CA THR A 88 -2.42 -10.66 6.50
C THR A 88 -3.63 -11.23 5.80
N VAL A 89 -4.42 -11.98 6.59
CA VAL A 89 -5.64 -12.63 6.13
C VAL A 89 -6.54 -11.51 5.64
N ASN A 90 -6.90 -11.54 4.35
CA ASN A 90 -7.79 -10.56 3.78
C ASN A 90 -9.11 -10.62 4.58
N PRO A 91 -9.55 -9.52 5.24
CA PRO A 91 -10.72 -9.55 6.11
C PRO A 91 -12.01 -9.90 5.35
N TYR A 92 -12.01 -9.76 4.01
CA TYR A 92 -13.13 -10.11 3.15
C TYR A 92 -13.19 -11.60 2.80
N ASP A 93 -12.10 -12.37 2.97
CA ASP A 93 -12.09 -13.81 2.66
C ASP A 93 -13.12 -14.57 3.49
N GLN A 94 -13.20 -14.25 4.79
CA GLN A 94 -14.17 -14.87 5.68
C GLN A 94 -15.60 -14.49 5.27
N GLN A 95 -15.84 -13.21 4.95
CA GLN A 95 -17.17 -12.73 4.54
C GLN A 95 -17.64 -13.33 3.22
N VAL A 96 -16.73 -13.48 2.25
CA VAL A 96 -16.98 -14.15 0.97
C VAL A 96 -17.31 -15.62 1.20
N ASN A 97 -16.52 -16.32 2.02
CA ASN A 97 -16.76 -17.73 2.35
C ASN A 97 -18.09 -17.93 3.08
N ASP A 98 -18.42 -17.09 4.04
CA ASP A 98 -19.69 -17.16 4.78
C ASP A 98 -20.88 -16.90 3.85
N THR A 99 -20.79 -15.91 2.97
CA THR A 99 -21.85 -15.60 1.99
C THR A 99 -22.01 -16.73 0.98
N LEU A 100 -20.91 -17.28 0.49
CA LEU A 100 -20.92 -18.41 -0.43
C LEU A 100 -21.48 -19.67 0.22
N ALA A 101 -21.14 -19.93 1.49
CA ALA A 101 -21.69 -21.02 2.27
C ALA A 101 -23.20 -20.86 2.48
N GLN A 102 -23.68 -19.64 2.74
CA GLN A 102 -25.13 -19.37 2.84
C GLN A 102 -25.85 -19.59 1.50
N ILE A 103 -25.28 -19.15 0.38
CA ILE A 103 -25.84 -19.39 -0.95
C ILE A 103 -25.88 -20.90 -1.23
N LEU A 104 -24.76 -21.61 -1.01
CA LEU A 104 -24.67 -23.05 -1.21
C LEU A 104 -25.65 -23.81 -0.32
N GLN A 105 -25.81 -23.41 0.95
CA GLN A 105 -26.76 -24.04 1.86
C GLN A 105 -28.21 -23.85 1.37
N LYS A 106 -28.57 -22.65 0.88
CA LYS A 106 -29.91 -22.37 0.32
C LYS A 106 -30.16 -23.10 -1.01
N VAL A 107 -29.12 -23.31 -1.82
CA VAL A 107 -29.23 -24.03 -3.11
C VAL A 107 -29.27 -25.55 -2.91
N GLN A 108 -28.45 -26.09 -2.01
CA GLN A 108 -28.40 -27.54 -1.74
C GLN A 108 -29.60 -28.00 -0.91
N ASN A 109 -30.06 -27.16 0.03
CA ASN A 109 -31.22 -27.42 0.87
C ASN A 109 -32.26 -26.31 0.65
N PRO A 110 -32.93 -26.27 -0.53
CA PRO A 110 -34.02 -25.35 -0.71
C PRO A 110 -35.07 -25.67 0.35
N ALA A 111 -35.35 -24.70 1.22
CA ALA A 111 -36.32 -24.87 2.29
C ALA A 111 -37.62 -25.42 1.69
N ALA A 112 -38.12 -26.53 2.24
CA ALA A 112 -39.41 -27.06 1.82
C ALA A 112 -40.46 -25.96 2.01
N ILE A 113 -41.02 -25.46 0.91
CA ILE A 113 -42.01 -24.39 0.95
C ILE A 113 -43.28 -25.01 1.51
N ASP A 114 -43.57 -24.71 2.77
CA ASP A 114 -44.84 -25.05 3.40
C ASP A 114 -45.81 -23.86 3.23
N PRO A 115 -46.71 -23.89 2.24
CA PRO A 115 -47.63 -22.80 2.01
C PRO A 115 -48.60 -22.61 3.18
N TYR A 116 -48.90 -23.64 3.96
CA TYR A 116 -49.91 -23.62 5.01
C TYR A 116 -49.48 -22.81 6.24
N ASN A 117 -48.16 -22.70 6.48
CA ASN A 117 -47.59 -21.87 7.54
C ASN A 117 -47.28 -20.43 7.11
N SER A 118 -47.57 -20.07 5.84
CA SER A 118 -47.34 -18.70 5.36
C SER A 118 -48.41 -17.71 5.86
N ALA A 119 -48.00 -16.46 6.09
CA ALA A 119 -48.93 -15.38 6.46
C ALA A 119 -49.97 -15.13 5.36
N GLN A 120 -49.60 -15.31 4.08
CA GLN A 120 -50.49 -15.19 2.93
C GLN A 120 -51.60 -16.25 2.97
N TYR A 121 -51.27 -17.49 3.33
CA TYR A 121 -52.27 -18.55 3.47
C TYR A 121 -53.23 -18.28 4.63
N ALA A 122 -52.70 -17.87 5.80
CA ALA A 122 -53.53 -17.49 6.94
C ALA A 122 -54.51 -16.36 6.60
N ALA A 123 -54.04 -15.33 5.88
CA ALA A 123 -54.87 -14.23 5.41
C ALA A 123 -55.96 -14.69 4.42
N SER A 124 -55.60 -15.58 3.49
CA SER A 124 -56.52 -16.11 2.47
C SER A 124 -57.56 -17.04 3.08
N GLN A 125 -57.17 -17.86 4.04
CA GLN A 125 -58.06 -18.71 4.82
C GLN A 125 -59.09 -17.85 5.58
N ALA A 126 -58.65 -16.78 6.27
CA ALA A 126 -59.54 -15.86 6.96
C ALA A 126 -60.49 -15.11 6.00
N ALA A 127 -60.06 -14.81 4.77
CA ALA A 127 -60.93 -14.23 3.74
C ALA A 127 -61.97 -15.24 3.25
N SER A 128 -61.55 -16.46 2.94
CA SER A 128 -62.43 -17.55 2.48
C SER A 128 -63.50 -17.90 3.53
N GLN A 129 -63.11 -18.01 4.81
CA GLN A 129 -64.05 -18.25 5.92
C GLN A 129 -65.10 -17.12 6.05
N ARG A 130 -64.69 -15.85 5.92
CA ARG A 130 -65.63 -14.72 5.94
C ARG A 130 -66.61 -14.79 4.77
N GLY A 131 -66.13 -15.13 3.57
CA GLY A 131 -66.98 -15.34 2.39
C GLY A 131 -67.98 -16.47 2.58
N ALA A 132 -67.52 -17.62 3.08
CA ALA A 132 -68.38 -18.77 3.37
C ALA A 132 -69.46 -18.44 4.42
N GLN A 133 -69.13 -17.69 5.47
CA GLN A 133 -70.10 -17.23 6.48
C GLN A 133 -71.14 -16.26 5.90
N GLN A 134 -70.74 -15.39 4.97
CA GLN A 134 -71.67 -14.49 4.28
C GLN A 134 -72.60 -15.27 3.34
N ALA A 135 -72.06 -16.18 2.53
CA ALA A 135 -72.86 -17.04 1.64
C ALA A 135 -73.83 -17.94 2.42
N THR A 136 -73.42 -18.45 3.59
CA THR A 136 -74.30 -19.22 4.48
C THR A 136 -75.44 -18.36 5.00
N ARG A 137 -75.17 -17.12 5.43
CA ARG A 137 -76.22 -16.16 5.85
C ARG A 137 -77.19 -15.86 4.72
N GLN A 138 -76.71 -15.59 3.51
CA GLN A 138 -77.56 -15.38 2.34
C GLN A 138 -78.41 -16.61 2.01
N ALA A 139 -77.83 -17.82 2.09
CA ALA A 139 -78.59 -19.06 1.90
C ALA A 139 -79.69 -19.23 2.97
N GLN A 140 -79.41 -18.86 4.22
CA GLN A 140 -80.40 -18.85 5.31
C GLN A 140 -81.52 -17.84 5.08
N GLU A 141 -81.20 -16.63 4.61
CA GLU A 141 -82.18 -15.59 4.27
C GLU A 141 -83.12 -16.07 3.15
N VAL A 142 -82.58 -16.63 2.06
CA VAL A 142 -83.37 -17.17 0.94
C VAL A 142 -84.24 -18.35 1.38
N LEU A 143 -83.74 -19.22 2.26
CA LEU A 143 -84.50 -20.38 2.75
C LEU A 143 -85.56 -20.00 3.78
N GLY A 144 -85.32 -19.00 4.61
CA GLY A 144 -86.30 -18.46 5.57
C GLY A 144 -87.56 -17.96 4.88
N ASP A 145 -87.42 -17.38 3.68
CA ASP A 145 -88.54 -16.94 2.84
C ASP A 145 -89.35 -18.10 2.22
N SER A 146 -88.78 -19.31 2.16
CA SER A 146 -89.36 -20.48 1.47
C SER A 146 -90.11 -21.49 2.37
N GLY A 147 -90.13 -21.28 3.69
CA GLY A 147 -90.90 -22.08 4.66
C GLY A 147 -90.22 -23.37 5.15
N PHE A 148 -90.68 -23.87 6.31
CA PHE A 148 -90.04 -24.88 7.18
C PHE A 148 -89.71 -26.26 6.53
N SER A 149 -90.25 -26.55 5.35
CA SER A 149 -90.08 -27.83 4.64
C SER A 149 -88.68 -28.05 4.05
N GLN A 150 -87.84 -27.01 3.95
CA GLN A 150 -86.51 -27.10 3.32
C GLN A 150 -85.31 -27.14 4.28
N SER A 151 -85.53 -27.31 5.60
CA SER A 151 -84.47 -27.25 6.61
C SER A 151 -83.32 -28.25 6.38
N THR A 152 -83.61 -29.44 5.86
CA THR A 152 -82.59 -30.45 5.53
C THR A 152 -81.63 -29.99 4.42
N ARG A 153 -82.14 -29.22 3.44
CA ARG A 153 -81.34 -28.69 2.33
C ARG A 153 -80.37 -27.59 2.76
N LEU A 154 -80.68 -26.89 3.86
CA LEU A 154 -79.79 -25.86 4.40
C LEU A 154 -78.48 -26.47 4.93
N SER A 155 -78.57 -27.59 5.63
CA SER A 155 -77.39 -28.27 6.19
C SER A 155 -76.46 -28.74 5.07
N ASP A 156 -77.01 -29.41 4.05
CA ASP A 156 -76.24 -29.90 2.90
C ASP A 156 -75.61 -28.74 2.13
N ARG A 157 -76.34 -27.63 1.96
CA ARG A 157 -75.83 -26.45 1.27
C ARG A 157 -74.75 -25.72 2.06
N ALA A 158 -74.89 -25.62 3.38
CA ALA A 158 -73.87 -25.00 4.25
C ALA A 158 -72.58 -25.82 4.26
N GLN A 159 -72.67 -27.15 4.31
CA GLN A 159 -71.51 -28.04 4.15
C GLN A 159 -70.90 -27.90 2.75
N GLY A 160 -71.72 -27.82 1.71
CA GLY A 160 -71.26 -27.54 0.34
C GLY A 160 -70.45 -26.25 0.24
N ILE A 161 -70.96 -25.15 0.78
CA ILE A 161 -70.27 -23.84 0.79
C ILE A 161 -68.91 -23.92 1.49
N GLN A 162 -68.80 -24.63 2.62
CA GLN A 162 -67.53 -24.82 3.32
C GLN A 162 -66.55 -25.69 2.53
N ASN A 163 -67.04 -26.78 1.93
CA ASN A 163 -66.22 -27.66 1.10
C ASN A 163 -65.73 -26.94 -0.17
N ASP A 164 -66.58 -26.14 -0.82
CA ASP A 164 -66.21 -25.33 -1.99
C ASP A 164 -65.17 -24.26 -1.63
N ALA A 165 -65.32 -23.61 -0.47
CA ALA A 165 -64.37 -22.63 0.04
C ALA A 165 -62.98 -23.24 0.35
N ASN A 166 -62.95 -24.47 0.90
CA ASN A 166 -61.72 -25.21 1.12
C ASN A 166 -61.10 -25.69 -0.20
N ALA A 167 -61.92 -26.22 -1.12
CA ALA A 167 -61.46 -26.65 -2.44
C ALA A 167 -60.87 -25.47 -3.24
N TYR A 168 -61.46 -24.27 -3.14
CA TYR A 168 -60.91 -23.06 -3.74
C TYR A 168 -59.53 -22.70 -3.17
N LEU A 169 -59.36 -22.78 -1.85
CA LEU A 169 -58.06 -22.53 -1.21
C LEU A 169 -56.99 -23.51 -1.72
N GLU A 170 -57.30 -24.80 -1.78
CA GLU A 170 -56.34 -25.82 -2.21
C GLU A 170 -56.02 -25.77 -3.71
N THR A 171 -57.03 -25.51 -4.56
CA THR A 171 -56.85 -25.60 -6.02
C THR A 171 -56.37 -24.30 -6.67
N GLN A 172 -56.73 -23.13 -6.11
CA GLN A 172 -56.38 -21.85 -6.72
C GLN A 172 -55.38 -21.05 -5.89
N VAL A 173 -55.59 -20.97 -4.58
CA VAL A 173 -54.80 -20.07 -3.72
C VAL A 173 -53.44 -20.68 -3.38
N VAL A 174 -53.39 -21.95 -2.97
CA VAL A 174 -52.13 -22.62 -2.58
C VAL A 174 -51.09 -22.61 -3.72
N PRO A 175 -51.42 -22.95 -4.98
CA PRO A 175 -50.46 -22.86 -6.09
C PRO A 175 -49.94 -21.43 -6.31
N GLN A 176 -50.79 -20.42 -6.16
CA GLN A 176 -50.38 -19.01 -6.31
C GLN A 176 -49.41 -18.58 -5.20
N ILE A 177 -49.67 -18.98 -3.95
CA ILE A 177 -48.78 -18.73 -2.83
C ILE A 177 -47.43 -19.44 -3.04
N ILE A 178 -47.44 -20.69 -3.51
CA ILE A 178 -46.21 -21.42 -3.82
C ILE A 178 -45.39 -20.68 -4.87
N GLN A 179 -46.00 -20.22 -5.96
CA GLN A 179 -45.30 -19.43 -6.99
C GLN A 179 -44.72 -18.13 -6.44
N GLN A 180 -45.47 -17.44 -5.58
CA GLN A 180 -45.00 -16.19 -4.96
C GLN A 180 -43.81 -16.44 -4.00
N LEU A 181 -43.88 -17.49 -3.18
CA LEU A 181 -42.81 -17.86 -2.25
C LEU A 181 -41.55 -18.33 -2.99
N GLN A 182 -41.72 -19.10 -4.07
CA GLN A 182 -40.60 -19.47 -4.96
C GLN A 182 -39.94 -18.24 -5.59
N GLY A 183 -40.74 -17.27 -6.05
CA GLY A 183 -40.23 -16.01 -6.60
C GLY A 183 -39.46 -15.20 -5.57
N ALA A 184 -39.97 -15.09 -4.34
CA ALA A 184 -39.29 -14.40 -3.25
C ALA A 184 -37.96 -15.08 -2.88
N GLN A 185 -37.93 -16.42 -2.85
CA GLN A 185 -36.70 -17.18 -2.59
C GLN A 185 -35.66 -16.96 -3.71
N GLN A 186 -36.08 -16.95 -4.98
CA GLN A 186 -35.17 -16.65 -6.10
C GLN A 186 -34.62 -15.22 -6.02
N GLN A 187 -35.45 -14.25 -5.63
CA GLN A 187 -35.00 -12.86 -5.41
C GLN A 187 -33.99 -12.75 -4.27
N GLU A 188 -34.22 -13.47 -3.16
CA GLU A 188 -33.27 -13.51 -2.03
C GLU A 188 -31.90 -14.06 -2.47
N ILE A 189 -31.89 -15.16 -3.23
CA ILE A 189 -30.65 -15.73 -3.80
C ILE A 189 -30.00 -14.73 -4.77
N GLY A 190 -30.78 -14.04 -5.60
CA GLY A 190 -30.29 -13.00 -6.50
C GLY A 190 -29.62 -11.84 -5.74
N ASN A 191 -30.22 -11.39 -4.64
CA ASN A 191 -29.66 -10.35 -3.80
C ASN A 191 -28.35 -10.80 -3.14
N LEU A 192 -28.29 -12.03 -2.61
CA LEU A 192 -27.06 -12.61 -2.06
C LEU A 192 -25.97 -12.75 -3.13
N SER A 193 -26.33 -13.13 -4.35
CA SER A 193 -25.38 -13.20 -5.47
C SER A 193 -24.83 -11.83 -5.87
N ASN A 194 -25.65 -10.77 -5.80
CA ASN A 194 -25.19 -9.40 -6.08
C ASN A 194 -24.21 -8.91 -5.00
N ILE A 195 -24.50 -9.21 -3.72
CA ILE A 195 -23.59 -8.90 -2.60
C ILE A 195 -22.28 -9.67 -2.75
N LEU A 196 -22.33 -10.95 -3.12
CA LEU A 196 -21.13 -11.75 -3.39
C LEU A 196 -20.27 -11.12 -4.49
N GLY A 197 -20.88 -10.64 -5.57
CA GLY A 197 -20.16 -9.93 -6.64
C GLY A 197 -19.46 -8.66 -6.16
N LEU A 198 -20.11 -7.88 -5.28
CA LEU A 198 -19.51 -6.69 -4.66
C LEU A 198 -18.33 -7.05 -3.74
N LEU A 199 -18.49 -8.09 -2.91
CA LEU A 199 -17.45 -8.55 -1.99
C LEU A 199 -16.22 -9.10 -2.75
N GLN A 200 -16.43 -9.85 -3.83
CA GLN A 200 -15.34 -10.31 -4.70
C GLN A 200 -14.58 -9.15 -5.35
N GLY A 201 -15.29 -8.09 -5.75
CA GLY A 201 -14.66 -6.86 -6.25
C GLY A 201 -13.78 -6.18 -5.20
N GLN A 202 -14.21 -6.14 -3.93
CA GLN A 202 -13.42 -5.57 -2.84
C GLN A 202 -12.21 -6.45 -2.48
N GLN A 203 -12.38 -7.77 -2.47
CA GLN A 203 -11.30 -8.74 -2.25
C GLN A 203 -10.14 -8.50 -3.22
N GLY A 204 -10.44 -8.39 -4.53
CA GLY A 204 -9.42 -8.14 -5.55
C GLY A 204 -8.67 -6.81 -5.37
N VAL A 205 -9.33 -5.76 -4.87
CA VAL A 205 -8.67 -4.47 -4.58
C VAL A 205 -7.70 -4.60 -3.40
N VAL A 206 -8.10 -5.31 -2.34
CA VAL A 206 -7.22 -5.54 -1.18
C VAL A 206 -6.04 -6.41 -1.56
N ASP A 207 -6.26 -7.49 -2.31
CA ASP A 207 -5.19 -8.37 -2.80
C ASP A 207 -4.21 -7.60 -3.69
N THR A 208 -4.71 -6.72 -4.58
CA THR A 208 -3.87 -5.87 -5.42
C THR A 208 -3.05 -4.87 -4.60
N ARG A 209 -3.64 -4.27 -3.56
CA ARG A 209 -2.89 -3.37 -2.65
C ARG A 209 -1.81 -4.12 -1.89
N GLN A 210 -2.11 -5.31 -1.41
CA GLN A 210 -1.15 -6.16 -0.70
C GLN A 210 -0.01 -6.58 -1.63
N GLN A 211 -0.33 -7.01 -2.86
CA GLN A 211 0.67 -7.33 -3.87
C GLN A 211 1.54 -6.12 -4.23
N ASN A 212 0.95 -4.94 -4.40
CA ASN A 212 1.70 -3.72 -4.67
C ASN A 212 2.58 -3.30 -3.48
N GLN A 213 2.11 -3.47 -2.24
CA GLN A 213 2.92 -3.21 -1.06
C GLN A 213 4.11 -4.18 -0.99
N GLN A 214 3.88 -5.45 -1.32
CA GLN A 214 4.94 -6.46 -1.37
C GLN A 214 5.96 -6.15 -2.47
N ASN A 215 5.50 -5.75 -3.67
CA ASN A 215 6.38 -5.31 -4.76
C ASN A 215 7.23 -4.10 -4.36
N ARG A 216 6.63 -3.08 -3.72
CA ARG A 216 7.39 -1.93 -3.21
C ARG A 216 8.43 -2.33 -2.16
N GLN A 217 8.11 -3.31 -1.31
CA GLN A 217 9.09 -3.84 -0.35
C GLN A 217 10.26 -4.53 -1.06
N PHE A 218 10.00 -5.26 -2.15
CA PHE A 218 11.06 -5.83 -2.99
C PHE A 218 11.90 -4.77 -3.70
N ASP A 219 11.27 -3.72 -4.25
CA ASP A 219 11.99 -2.62 -4.91
C ASP A 219 12.89 -1.86 -3.92
N VAL A 220 12.40 -1.61 -2.70
CA VAL A 220 13.20 -1.00 -1.63
C VAL A 220 14.35 -1.93 -1.20
N LEU A 221 14.09 -3.23 -1.11
CA LEU A 221 15.14 -4.20 -0.78
C LEU A 221 16.24 -4.19 -1.84
N ASP A 222 15.88 -4.25 -3.13
CA ASP A 222 16.83 -4.21 -4.25
C ASP A 222 17.60 -2.89 -4.31
N TYR A 223 16.94 -1.77 -4.06
CA TYR A 223 17.58 -0.46 -3.96
C TYR A 223 18.61 -0.41 -2.82
N VAL A 224 18.25 -0.93 -1.65
CA VAL A 224 19.12 -0.93 -0.45
C VAL A 224 20.31 -1.87 -0.63
N THR A 225 20.08 -3.09 -1.13
CA THR A 225 21.17 -4.05 -1.36
C THR A 225 22.04 -3.62 -2.54
N GLY A 226 21.45 -3.11 -3.62
CA GLY A 226 22.15 -2.69 -4.83
C GLY A 226 22.99 -1.42 -4.67
N ARG A 227 22.71 -0.55 -3.68
CA ARG A 227 23.59 0.59 -3.34
C ARG A 227 24.91 0.13 -2.72
N SER A 228 24.86 -0.86 -1.84
CA SER A 228 26.08 -1.39 -1.19
C SER A 228 27.07 -1.97 -2.22
N ASP A 229 26.56 -2.64 -3.24
CA ASP A 229 27.40 -3.21 -4.30
C ASP A 229 27.94 -2.12 -5.23
N ARG A 230 27.11 -1.13 -5.58
CA ARG A 230 27.55 0.03 -6.38
C ARG A 230 28.62 0.86 -5.68
N ASP A 231 28.50 1.10 -4.38
CA ASP A 231 29.50 1.88 -3.64
C ASP A 231 30.85 1.15 -3.58
N GLN A 232 30.85 -0.18 -3.49
CA GLN A 232 32.09 -0.98 -3.57
C GLN A 232 32.71 -0.95 -4.96
N ASP A 233 31.88 -1.01 -6.01
CA ASP A 233 32.35 -0.92 -7.39
C ASP A 233 32.90 0.48 -7.70
N ILE A 234 32.24 1.55 -7.23
CA ILE A 234 32.73 2.94 -7.36
C ILE A 234 34.09 3.08 -6.68
N GLN A 235 34.27 2.57 -5.45
CA GLN A 235 35.57 2.63 -4.77
C GLN A 235 36.67 1.87 -5.52
N ARG A 236 36.36 0.69 -6.08
CA ARG A 236 37.32 -0.08 -6.89
C ARG A 236 37.70 0.62 -8.18
N ASP A 237 36.73 1.25 -8.83
CA ASP A 237 36.96 1.99 -10.06
C ASP A 237 37.76 3.28 -9.80
N ASP A 238 37.48 4.01 -8.72
CA ASP A 238 38.27 5.16 -8.29
C ASP A 238 39.74 4.76 -8.03
N GLU A 239 39.98 3.68 -7.27
CA GLU A 239 41.35 3.19 -7.03
C GLU A 239 42.05 2.74 -8.32
N ARG A 240 41.30 2.20 -9.30
CA ARG A 240 41.84 1.84 -10.61
C ARG A 240 42.23 3.09 -11.39
N ILE A 241 41.34 4.08 -11.46
CA ILE A 241 41.56 5.35 -12.16
C ILE A 241 42.74 6.10 -11.55
N THR A 242 42.84 6.17 -10.22
CA THR A 242 43.97 6.80 -9.53
C THR A 242 45.28 6.09 -9.88
N ARG A 243 45.32 4.74 -9.85
CA ARG A 243 46.52 3.99 -10.25
C ARG A 243 46.90 4.20 -11.71
N GLU A 244 45.92 4.24 -12.61
CA GLU A 244 46.17 4.47 -14.04
C GLU A 244 46.70 5.87 -14.30
N THR A 245 46.14 6.89 -13.64
CA THR A 245 46.60 8.28 -13.75
C THR A 245 48.00 8.47 -13.17
N GLU A 246 48.31 7.86 -12.00
CA GLU A 246 49.66 7.84 -11.42
C GLU A 246 50.66 7.13 -12.34
N TYR A 247 50.28 5.98 -12.93
CA TYR A 247 51.14 5.25 -13.85
C TYR A 247 51.41 6.02 -15.14
N GLN A 248 50.41 6.69 -15.70
CA GLN A 248 50.58 7.56 -16.87
C GLN A 248 51.50 8.74 -16.55
N ALA A 249 51.29 9.42 -15.42
CA ALA A 249 52.16 10.52 -14.99
C ALA A 249 53.62 10.08 -14.82
N ALA A 250 53.86 8.89 -14.23
CA ALA A 250 55.20 8.33 -14.09
C ALA A 250 55.84 7.98 -15.45
N ARG A 251 55.06 7.42 -16.38
CA ARG A 251 55.53 7.10 -17.74
C ARG A 251 55.90 8.35 -18.52
N ASP A 252 55.09 9.40 -18.42
CA ASP A 252 55.33 10.68 -19.08
C ASP A 252 56.57 11.37 -18.50
N ALA A 253 56.77 11.32 -17.18
CA ALA A 253 57.97 11.86 -16.55
C ALA A 253 59.26 11.17 -17.04
N ILE A 254 59.24 9.84 -17.21
CA ILE A 254 60.38 9.07 -17.74
C ILE A 254 60.64 9.41 -19.21
N LEU A 255 59.59 9.58 -20.01
CA LEU A 255 59.71 9.97 -21.41
C LEU A 255 60.28 11.39 -21.53
N ASP A 256 59.78 12.34 -20.73
CA ASP A 256 60.30 13.71 -20.69
C ASP A 256 61.78 13.75 -20.28
N GLU A 257 62.20 12.93 -19.32
CA GLU A 257 63.60 12.86 -18.89
C GLU A 257 64.52 12.28 -19.98
N ARG A 258 64.06 11.22 -20.68
CA ARG A 258 64.77 10.68 -21.84
C ARG A 258 64.87 11.69 -22.98
N TYR A 259 63.76 12.35 -23.31
CA TYR A 259 63.75 13.35 -24.37
C TYR A 259 64.62 14.55 -24.05
N LYS A 260 64.62 15.00 -22.79
CA LYS A 260 65.52 16.05 -22.33
C LYS A 260 66.98 15.64 -22.49
N THR A 261 67.33 14.40 -22.11
CA THR A 261 68.70 13.88 -22.24
C THR A 261 69.14 13.78 -23.70
N GLU A 262 68.26 13.27 -24.59
CA GLU A 262 68.52 13.20 -26.03
C GLU A 262 68.66 14.59 -26.66
N PHE A 263 67.81 15.53 -26.24
CA PHE A 263 67.87 16.92 -26.69
C PHE A 263 69.17 17.59 -26.24
N ASP A 264 69.55 17.48 -24.97
CA ASP A 264 70.79 18.05 -24.43
C ASP A 264 72.04 17.48 -25.15
N LEU A 265 72.03 16.18 -25.47
CA LEU A 265 73.08 15.53 -26.27
C LEU A 265 73.13 16.06 -27.72
N ASP A 266 71.98 16.30 -28.35
CA ASP A 266 71.92 16.87 -29.69
C ASP A 266 72.36 18.35 -29.69
N VAL A 267 72.04 19.11 -28.64
CA VAL A 267 72.53 20.49 -28.45
C VAL A 267 74.05 20.49 -28.33
N GLU A 268 74.64 19.57 -27.56
CA GLU A 268 76.10 19.46 -27.39
C GLU A 268 76.80 19.09 -28.72
N ARG A 269 76.20 18.21 -29.52
CA ARG A 269 76.79 17.72 -30.77
C ARG A 269 76.63 18.67 -31.96
N TYR A 270 75.46 19.28 -32.10
CA TYR A 270 75.04 19.95 -33.33
C TYR A 270 74.69 21.43 -33.13
N GLY A 271 74.67 21.90 -31.88
CA GLY A 271 74.23 23.24 -31.52
C GLY A 271 72.71 23.35 -31.37
N LEU A 272 72.27 24.36 -30.62
CA LEU A 272 70.87 24.56 -30.20
C LEU A 272 69.89 24.63 -31.37
N GLU A 273 70.26 25.28 -32.47
CA GLU A 273 69.37 25.54 -33.60
C GLU A 273 69.06 24.26 -34.40
N GLN A 274 70.06 23.39 -34.62
CA GLN A 274 69.83 22.09 -35.26
C GLN A 274 69.10 21.11 -34.35
N ALA A 275 69.38 21.12 -33.04
CA ALA A 275 68.66 20.30 -32.06
C ALA A 275 67.17 20.66 -31.99
N ALA A 276 66.85 21.96 -31.99
CA ALA A 276 65.48 22.46 -32.00
C ALA A 276 64.72 22.08 -33.30
N ASP A 277 65.33 22.24 -34.48
CA ASP A 277 64.73 21.85 -35.76
C ASP A 277 64.51 20.32 -35.86
N LYS A 278 65.46 19.53 -35.34
CA LYS A 278 65.34 18.06 -35.28
C LYS A 278 64.24 17.61 -34.33
N ALA A 279 64.13 18.20 -33.14
CA ALA A 279 63.06 17.91 -32.19
C ALA A 279 61.67 18.33 -32.72
N TYR A 280 61.60 19.45 -33.44
CA TYR A 280 60.38 19.88 -34.12
C TYR A 280 59.97 18.90 -35.24
N LYS A 281 60.91 18.47 -36.09
CA LYS A 281 60.66 17.50 -37.17
C LYS A 281 60.36 16.09 -36.67
N ALA A 282 60.91 15.69 -35.54
CA ALA A 282 60.62 14.42 -34.88
C ALA A 282 59.23 14.39 -34.21
N GLY A 283 58.48 15.50 -34.23
CA GLY A 283 57.19 15.62 -33.55
C GLY A 283 57.31 15.75 -32.02
N MET A 284 58.51 15.80 -31.46
CA MET A 284 58.74 15.95 -30.01
C MET A 284 58.30 17.32 -29.48
N LEU A 285 58.24 18.33 -30.35
CA LEU A 285 57.85 19.70 -30.01
C LEU A 285 56.40 20.04 -30.40
N SER A 286 55.60 19.09 -30.90
CA SER A 286 54.31 19.40 -31.54
C SER A 286 53.28 18.26 -31.48
N LEU A 287 52.02 18.65 -31.28
CA LEU A 287 50.77 17.86 -31.33
C LEU A 287 50.44 16.88 -30.20
N ASP A 288 51.34 16.01 -29.74
CA ASP A 288 50.95 14.99 -28.75
C ASP A 288 50.70 15.60 -27.36
N ARG A 289 51.50 16.59 -26.94
CA ARG A 289 51.24 17.39 -25.72
C ARG A 289 49.95 18.21 -25.80
N ALA A 290 49.62 18.72 -27.00
CA ALA A 290 48.38 19.46 -27.23
C ALA A 290 47.15 18.53 -27.23
N ARG A 291 47.27 17.32 -27.77
CA ARG A 291 46.22 16.29 -27.69
C ARG A 291 46.00 15.78 -26.28
N LEU A 292 47.07 15.60 -25.51
CA LEU A 292 46.99 15.21 -24.09
C LEU A 292 46.32 16.32 -23.26
N GLY A 293 46.66 17.59 -23.50
CA GLY A 293 45.99 18.73 -22.89
C GLY A 293 44.49 18.77 -23.21
N ILE A 294 44.11 18.55 -24.48
CA ILE A 294 42.70 18.47 -24.88
C ILE A 294 41.98 17.30 -24.21
N GLN A 295 42.60 16.12 -24.08
CA GLN A 295 41.99 14.98 -23.37
C GLN A 295 41.84 15.23 -21.87
N GLN A 296 42.81 15.90 -21.24
CA GLN A 296 42.73 16.29 -19.83
C GLN A 296 41.65 17.36 -19.60
N ASP A 297 41.53 18.33 -20.50
CA ASP A 297 40.48 19.36 -20.46
C ASP A 297 39.09 18.75 -20.69
N GLU A 298 38.93 17.79 -21.60
CA GLU A 298 37.68 17.06 -21.79
C GLU A 298 37.31 16.21 -20.57
N ALA A 299 38.29 15.54 -19.95
CA ALA A 299 38.07 14.77 -18.72
C ALA A 299 37.68 15.68 -17.54
N ALA A 300 38.34 16.84 -17.41
CA ALA A 300 38.01 17.85 -16.40
C ALA A 300 36.62 18.47 -16.64
N ALA A 301 36.24 18.73 -17.90
CA ALA A 301 34.91 19.21 -18.25
C ALA A 301 33.82 18.18 -17.89
N ARG A 302 34.05 16.88 -18.19
CA ARG A 302 33.13 15.80 -17.80
C ARG A 302 33.01 15.65 -16.30
N LYS A 303 34.12 15.80 -15.57
CA LYS A 303 34.11 15.76 -14.09
C LYS A 303 33.29 16.92 -13.52
N THR A 304 33.51 18.13 -14.02
CA THR A 304 32.73 19.32 -13.63
C THR A 304 31.24 19.15 -13.94
N GLU A 305 30.89 18.58 -15.10
CA GLU A 305 29.49 18.31 -15.47
C GLU A 305 28.86 17.24 -14.57
N ALA A 306 29.59 16.17 -14.24
CA ALA A 306 29.12 15.13 -13.33
C ALA A 306 28.95 15.67 -11.89
N GLU A 307 29.86 16.51 -11.42
CA GLU A 307 29.74 17.20 -10.12
C GLU A 307 28.55 18.15 -10.10
N ALA A 308 28.29 18.88 -11.18
CA ALA A 308 27.12 19.75 -11.30
C ALA A 308 25.81 18.96 -11.27
N ARG A 309 25.72 17.83 -11.98
CA ARG A 309 24.55 16.94 -11.93
C ARG A 309 24.33 16.35 -10.55
N LYS A 310 25.40 15.95 -9.88
CA LYS A 310 25.33 15.41 -8.51
C LYS A 310 24.80 16.47 -7.53
N LEU A 311 25.26 17.71 -7.66
CA LEU A 311 24.75 18.82 -6.85
C LEU A 311 23.27 19.10 -7.13
N GLU A 312 22.86 19.01 -8.39
CA GLU A 312 21.45 19.16 -8.79
C GLU A 312 20.57 18.05 -8.22
N GLU A 313 21.01 16.79 -8.27
CA GLU A 313 20.33 15.64 -7.64
C GLU A 313 20.26 15.77 -6.11
N GLU A 314 21.33 16.23 -5.45
CA GLU A 314 21.34 16.48 -4.01
C GLU A 314 20.36 17.59 -3.61
N ASN A 315 20.27 18.66 -4.40
CA ASN A 315 19.31 19.75 -4.17
C ASN A 315 17.86 19.29 -4.36
N LEU A 316 17.58 18.50 -5.40
CA LEU A 316 16.26 17.91 -5.64
C LEU A 316 15.86 16.98 -4.50
N SER A 317 16.77 16.11 -4.03
CA SER A 317 16.49 15.21 -2.91
C SER A 317 16.22 15.95 -1.59
N ALA A 318 16.96 17.03 -1.33
CA ALA A 318 16.72 17.88 -0.17
C ALA A 318 15.35 18.57 -0.25
N PHE A 319 14.97 19.07 -1.43
CA PHE A 319 13.67 19.68 -1.68
C PHE A 319 12.52 18.67 -1.51
N GLU A 320 12.64 17.47 -2.07
CA GLU A 320 11.65 16.40 -1.89
C GLU A 320 11.45 16.04 -0.41
N THR A 321 12.54 16.01 0.36
CA THR A 321 12.48 15.76 1.81
C THR A 321 11.74 16.88 2.55
N GLU A 322 11.97 18.14 2.19
CA GLU A 322 11.25 19.28 2.75
C GLU A 322 9.75 19.22 2.44
N ILE A 323 9.41 18.86 1.20
CA ILE A 323 8.02 18.72 0.74
C ILE A 323 7.29 17.62 1.52
N VAL A 324 7.89 16.43 1.62
CA VAL A 324 7.28 15.31 2.36
C VAL A 324 7.16 15.66 3.85
N GLY A 325 8.14 16.35 4.42
CA GLY A 325 8.06 16.90 5.77
C GLY A 325 6.90 17.90 5.93
N GLY A 326 6.70 18.79 4.97
CA GLY A 326 5.58 19.72 4.92
C GLY A 326 4.23 19.01 4.86
N ILE A 327 4.08 18.02 3.96
CA ILE A 327 2.85 17.23 3.82
C ILE A 327 2.52 16.48 5.11
N THR A 328 3.51 15.85 5.74
CA THR A 328 3.31 15.02 6.94
C THR A 328 3.16 15.81 8.24
N ALA A 329 3.39 17.13 8.22
CA ALA A 329 3.20 17.99 9.38
C ALA A 329 1.72 18.31 9.68
N PHE A 330 0.81 18.00 8.75
CA PHE A 330 -0.63 18.22 8.91
C PHE A 330 -1.31 17.01 9.54
N ASP A 331 -2.46 17.26 10.18
CA ASP A 331 -3.26 16.21 10.82
C ASP A 331 -4.21 15.51 9.83
N ASN A 332 -4.46 16.12 8.66
CA ASN A 332 -5.41 15.57 7.68
C ASN A 332 -5.09 15.91 6.23
N ALA A 333 -5.67 15.11 5.32
CA ALA A 333 -5.48 15.22 3.87
C ALA A 333 -5.98 16.53 3.25
N LEU A 334 -6.94 17.23 3.89
CA LEU A 334 -7.47 18.48 3.37
C LEU A 334 -6.46 19.60 3.56
N GLU A 335 -5.92 19.75 4.77
CA GLU A 335 -4.89 20.73 5.09
C GLU A 335 -3.61 20.51 4.28
N ALA A 336 -3.19 19.24 4.13
CA ALA A 336 -2.05 18.91 3.27
C ALA A 336 -2.28 19.29 1.79
N ASN A 337 -3.51 19.14 1.28
CA ASN A 337 -3.85 19.56 -0.08
C ASN A 337 -3.88 21.09 -0.22
N GLU A 338 -4.38 21.82 0.77
CA GLU A 338 -4.35 23.28 0.79
C GLU A 338 -2.91 23.80 0.81
N TRP A 339 -2.06 23.22 1.65
CA TRP A 339 -0.63 23.54 1.66
C TRP A 339 0.07 23.23 0.32
N LEU A 340 -0.23 22.09 -0.31
CA LEU A 340 0.27 21.80 -1.66
C LEU A 340 -0.22 22.81 -2.71
N ASN A 341 -1.44 23.33 -2.58
CA ASN A 341 -1.94 24.37 -3.48
C ASN A 341 -1.21 25.70 -3.26
N GLU A 342 -0.95 26.08 -2.02
CA GLU A 342 -0.21 27.30 -1.68
C GLU A 342 1.24 27.27 -2.17
N ASN A 343 1.86 26.09 -2.15
CA ASN A 343 3.24 25.88 -2.59
C ASN A 343 3.36 25.42 -4.05
N ALA A 344 2.25 25.26 -4.78
CA ALA A 344 2.22 24.68 -6.11
C ALA A 344 3.18 25.35 -7.10
N ALA A 345 3.36 26.67 -7.02
CA ALA A 345 4.26 27.42 -7.89
C ALA A 345 5.74 27.04 -7.67
N ALA A 346 6.18 26.93 -6.41
CA ALA A 346 7.55 26.53 -6.07
C ALA A 346 7.79 25.06 -6.47
N ILE A 347 6.85 24.18 -6.16
CA ILE A 347 6.91 22.75 -6.50
C ILE A 347 6.99 22.56 -8.02
N THR A 348 6.17 23.27 -8.78
CA THR A 348 6.18 23.19 -10.25
C THR A 348 7.47 23.74 -10.84
N SER A 349 8.10 24.73 -10.20
CA SER A 349 9.38 25.29 -10.64
C SER A 349 10.53 24.29 -10.51
N GLU A 350 10.56 23.53 -9.41
CA GLU A 350 11.67 22.60 -9.11
C GLU A 350 11.44 21.18 -9.67
N MET A 351 10.22 20.65 -9.56
CA MET A 351 9.88 19.26 -9.94
C MET A 351 9.03 19.15 -11.21
N GLY A 352 8.60 20.27 -11.78
CA GLY A 352 7.65 20.28 -12.88
C GLY A 352 6.21 19.96 -12.46
N PRO A 353 5.24 20.06 -13.40
CA PRO A 353 3.83 19.82 -13.13
C PRO A 353 3.53 18.34 -12.82
N GLU A 354 4.35 17.42 -13.33
CA GLU A 354 4.22 15.98 -13.07
C GLU A 354 4.56 15.66 -11.60
N GLY A 355 5.62 16.24 -11.05
CA GLY A 355 5.98 16.08 -9.63
C GLY A 355 4.89 16.58 -8.68
N LEU A 356 4.25 17.72 -8.98
CA LEU A 356 3.10 18.20 -8.20
C LEU A 356 1.92 17.21 -8.24
N GLN A 357 1.67 16.58 -9.39
CA GLN A 357 0.60 15.61 -9.55
C GLN A 357 0.90 14.30 -8.81
N GLU A 358 2.15 13.85 -8.84
CA GLU A 358 2.64 12.70 -8.09
C GLU A 358 2.44 12.92 -6.58
N LEU A 359 2.87 14.07 -6.04
CA LEU A 359 2.68 14.42 -4.63
C LEU A 359 1.21 14.41 -4.20
N ARG A 360 0.30 14.94 -5.03
CA ARG A 360 -1.15 14.88 -4.77
C ARG A 360 -1.68 13.44 -4.74
N SER A 361 -1.16 12.57 -5.60
CA SER A 361 -1.56 11.16 -5.64
C SER A 361 -1.08 10.38 -4.41
N MET A 362 -0.02 10.85 -3.75
CA MET A 362 0.52 10.24 -2.53
C MET A 362 -0.21 10.67 -1.25
N ILE A 363 -0.93 11.81 -1.23
CA ILE A 363 -1.65 12.29 -0.05
C ILE A 363 -2.52 11.20 0.62
N PRO A 364 -3.36 10.43 -0.10
CA PRO A 364 -4.16 9.37 0.52
C PRO A 364 -3.36 8.25 1.20
N SER A 365 -2.06 8.12 0.90
CA SER A 365 -1.18 7.15 1.54
C SER A 365 -0.55 7.65 2.84
N PHE A 366 -0.32 8.97 2.96
CA PHE A 366 0.13 9.61 4.20
C PHE A 366 -1.00 9.77 5.20
N PHE A 367 -2.19 10.00 4.68
CA PHE A 367 -3.44 10.09 5.43
C PHE A 367 -4.30 8.91 5.00
N PRO A 368 -3.97 7.66 5.43
CA PRO A 368 -4.90 6.56 5.27
C PRO A 368 -6.24 7.05 5.80
N ALA A 369 -7.35 6.70 5.15
CA ALA A 369 -8.67 7.07 5.61
C ALA A 369 -8.89 6.53 7.02
N GLU A 370 -8.39 7.24 8.03
CA GLU A 370 -8.91 7.24 9.37
C GLU A 370 -10.38 7.47 9.15
N GLN A 371 -11.18 6.51 9.61
CA GLN A 371 -12.60 6.69 9.81
C GLN A 371 -12.74 8.08 10.40
N ALA A 372 -13.16 9.05 9.59
CA ALA A 372 -13.10 10.46 9.94
C ALA A 372 -13.66 10.55 11.36
N PRO A 373 -12.89 11.03 12.36
CA PRO A 373 -13.34 11.03 13.74
C PRO A 373 -14.73 11.64 13.71
N ALA A 374 -15.73 10.83 14.05
CA ALA A 374 -17.13 11.10 13.72
C ALA A 374 -17.38 12.56 14.05
N LYS A 375 -17.57 13.39 13.01
CA LYS A 375 -17.69 14.84 13.17
C LYS A 375 -18.71 15.01 14.28
N THR A 376 -18.30 15.55 15.43
CA THR A 376 -19.19 15.74 16.58
C THR A 376 -20.14 16.87 16.19
N LEU A 377 -21.13 16.51 15.39
CA LEU A 377 -22.21 17.37 14.95
C LEU A 377 -22.95 17.77 16.22
N THR A 378 -23.15 19.08 16.38
CA THR A 378 -24.09 19.55 17.39
C THR A 378 -25.45 18.90 17.14
N PRO A 379 -26.31 18.74 18.16
CA PRO A 379 -27.64 18.15 17.96
C PRO A 379 -28.46 18.81 16.84
N ALA A 380 -28.21 20.10 16.56
CA ALA A 380 -28.85 20.84 15.47
C ALA A 380 -28.30 20.43 14.09
N GLU A 381 -26.98 20.29 13.95
CA GLU A 381 -26.35 19.86 12.70
C GLU A 381 -26.66 18.39 12.40
N LEU A 382 -26.65 17.53 13.42
CA LEU A 382 -26.99 16.11 13.28
C LEU A 382 -28.43 15.92 12.82
N ARG A 383 -29.36 16.76 13.31
CA ARG A 383 -30.74 16.78 12.84
C ARG A 383 -30.87 17.32 11.41
N GLN A 384 -30.13 18.38 11.06
CA GLN A 384 -30.13 18.91 9.69
C GLN A 384 -29.63 17.87 8.67
N GLU A 385 -28.57 17.16 9.02
CA GLU A 385 -28.01 16.10 8.20
C GLU A 385 -28.97 14.91 8.08
N ALA A 386 -29.60 14.50 9.18
CA ALA A 386 -30.65 13.48 9.17
C ALA A 386 -31.88 13.89 8.33
N ILE A 387 -32.28 15.17 8.35
CA ILE A 387 -33.36 15.69 7.48
C ILE A 387 -32.96 15.60 6.00
N SER A 388 -31.72 15.97 5.66
CA SER A 388 -31.19 15.86 4.30
C SER A 388 -31.19 14.42 3.80
N MET A 389 -30.79 13.47 4.64
CA MET A 389 -30.82 12.04 4.32
C MET A 389 -32.26 11.52 4.18
N ALA A 390 -33.12 11.85 5.15
CA ALA A 390 -34.52 11.45 5.13
C ALA A 390 -35.27 11.99 3.91
N GLN A 391 -34.98 13.21 3.45
CA GLN A 391 -35.59 13.78 2.24
C GLN A 391 -35.25 13.04 0.94
N LYS A 392 -34.12 12.33 0.92
CA LYS A 392 -33.68 11.51 -0.23
C LYS A 392 -34.26 10.10 -0.19
N ASP A 393 -34.83 9.68 0.94
CA ASP A 393 -35.47 8.38 1.09
C ASP A 393 -36.78 8.34 0.28
N SER A 394 -37.00 7.25 -0.45
CA SER A 394 -38.22 7.01 -1.24
C SER A 394 -39.50 7.03 -0.39
N ASP A 395 -39.40 6.73 0.90
CA ASP A 395 -40.52 6.71 1.84
C ASP A 395 -40.80 8.08 2.48
N TRP A 396 -39.97 9.11 2.25
CA TRP A 396 -40.18 10.47 2.76
C TRP A 396 -41.55 11.05 2.39
N GLY A 397 -41.99 10.80 1.16
CA GLY A 397 -43.28 11.26 0.63
C GLY A 397 -44.47 10.44 1.12
N ARG A 398 -44.24 9.22 1.62
CA ARG A 398 -45.28 8.23 1.97
C ARG A 398 -45.42 8.00 3.48
N SER A 399 -44.39 8.31 4.25
CA SER A 399 -44.40 8.15 5.69
C SER A 399 -45.41 9.12 6.32
N LYS A 400 -46.34 8.56 7.11
CA LYS A 400 -47.22 9.34 7.98
C LYS A 400 -46.45 9.95 9.16
N ASP A 401 -45.21 9.51 9.38
CA ASP A 401 -44.38 9.89 10.52
C ASP A 401 -42.95 10.22 10.07
N ARG A 402 -42.80 11.39 9.43
CA ARG A 402 -41.50 11.90 8.96
C ARG A 402 -40.49 12.06 10.10
N GLU A 403 -40.96 12.37 11.31
CA GLU A 403 -40.10 12.49 12.48
C GLU A 403 -39.50 11.12 12.85
N ALA A 404 -40.24 10.02 12.74
CA ALA A 404 -39.70 8.69 12.99
C ALA A 404 -38.55 8.33 12.03
N LEU A 405 -38.69 8.68 10.74
CA LEU A 405 -37.65 8.47 9.73
C LEU A 405 -36.42 9.35 10.01
N ILE A 406 -36.61 10.62 10.40
CA ILE A 406 -35.51 11.49 10.82
C ILE A 406 -34.78 10.90 12.03
N GLN A 407 -35.49 10.38 13.04
CA GLN A 407 -34.88 9.77 14.22
C GLN A 407 -34.12 8.48 13.89
N GLU A 408 -34.56 7.72 12.89
CA GLU A 408 -33.85 6.54 12.39
C GLU A 408 -32.53 6.93 11.71
N TYR A 409 -32.54 7.98 10.88
CA TYR A 409 -31.31 8.52 10.29
C TYR A 409 -30.38 9.17 11.32
N ILE A 410 -30.90 9.76 12.38
CA ILE A 410 -30.10 10.25 13.52
C ILE A 410 -29.31 9.10 14.16
N LYS A 411 -29.96 7.95 14.41
CA LYS A 411 -29.28 6.75 14.95
C LYS A 411 -28.22 6.22 13.99
N LEU A 412 -28.55 6.18 12.69
CA LEU A 412 -27.61 5.75 11.65
C LEU A 412 -26.35 6.64 11.61
N ILE A 413 -26.51 7.97 11.66
CA ILE A 413 -25.39 8.93 11.69
C ILE A 413 -24.56 8.77 12.98
N GLN A 414 -25.19 8.41 14.10
CA GLN A 414 -24.54 8.16 15.38
C GLN A 414 -23.93 6.75 15.50
N GLY A 415 -24.13 5.87 14.52
CA GLY A 415 -23.66 4.49 14.55
C GLY A 415 -24.37 3.59 15.57
N GLN A 416 -25.65 3.87 15.88
CA GLN A 416 -26.48 3.13 16.85
C GLN A 416 -27.43 2.12 16.22
#